data_AF-A0A948AHK5-F1
#
_entry.id   AF-A0A948AHK5-F1
#
_cell.length_a   1.000
_cell.length_b   1.000
_cell.length_c   1.000
_cell.angle_alpha   90.00
_cell.angle_beta   90.00
_cell.angle_gamma   90.00
#
_symmetry.space_group_name_H-M   'P 1'
#
loop_
_entity.id
_entity.type
_entity.pdbx_description
1 polymer ?
#
loop_
_entity_poly.entity_id
_entity_poly.type
_entity_poly.pdbx_seq_one_letter_code
_entity_poly.pdbx_strand_id
1 'polypeptide(L)' 'MTLAEAIQTHVQTLTPSLQREALDFIEFLERRYGLEPRTDSDTEAFLEAVAGTLADDFPDDIGDDGLGVDAPRQGLD' A
#
# COMPACT_ATOMS: atom_id res chain seq x y z
N MET A 1 -15.19 -11.00 -9.95
CA MET A 1 -15.90 -9.83 -9.42
C MET A 1 -14.88 -9.01 -8.66
N THR A 2 -14.66 -7.76 -9.06
CA THR A 2 -13.72 -6.84 -8.41
C THR A 2 -14.35 -6.23 -7.16
N LEU A 3 -13.52 -5.63 -6.29
CA LEU A 3 -14.03 -4.91 -5.11
C LEU A 3 -14.96 -3.75 -5.50
N ALA A 4 -14.60 -3.01 -6.56
CA ALA A 4 -15.43 -1.93 -7.09
C ALA A 4 -16.80 -2.45 -7.57
N GLU A 5 -16.82 -3.57 -8.29
CA GLU A 5 -18.07 -4.22 -8.73
C GLU A 5 -18.93 -4.68 -7.55
N ALA A 6 -18.30 -5.19 -6.48
CA ALA A 6 -19.00 -5.62 -5.27
C ALA A 6 -19.64 -4.45 -4.51
N ILE A 7 -18.89 -3.35 -4.35
CA ILE A 7 -19.38 -2.11 -3.73
C ILE A 7 -20.55 -1.56 -4.54
N GLN A 8 -20.40 -1.46 -5.87
CA GLN A 8 -21.45 -0.95 -6.75
C GLN A 8 -22.73 -1.79 -6.69
N THR A 9 -22.60 -3.12 -6.69
CA THR A 9 -23.74 -4.04 -6.57
C THR A 9 -24.46 -3.85 -5.24
N HIS A 10 -23.71 -3.65 -4.15
CA HIS A 10 -24.30 -3.43 -2.84
C HIS A 10 -24.98 -2.07 -2.72
N VAL A 11 -24.39 -1.00 -3.27
CA VAL A 11 -25.00 0.33 -3.29
C VAL A 11 -26.34 0.28 -4.02
N GLN A 12 -26.43 -0.44 -5.15
CA GLN A 12 -27.67 -0.53 -5.93
C GLN A 12 -28.85 -1.19 -5.18
N THR A 13 -28.61 -1.97 -4.12
CA THR A 13 -29.70 -2.54 -3.32
C THR A 13 -30.22 -1.60 -2.23
N LEU A 14 -29.54 -0.47 -1.98
CA LEU A 14 -29.93 0.51 -0.98
C LEU A 14 -31.05 1.44 -1.47
N THR A 15 -31.71 2.13 -0.54
CA THR A 15 -32.66 3.18 -0.88
C THR A 15 -31.95 4.40 -1.49
N PRO A 16 -32.62 5.22 -2.32
CA PRO A 16 -31.96 6.32 -3.04
C PRO A 16 -31.23 7.34 -2.15
N SER A 17 -31.72 7.56 -0.93
CA SER A 17 -31.06 8.44 0.05
C SER A 17 -29.73 7.85 0.53
N LEU A 18 -29.72 6.54 0.83
CA LEU A 18 -28.52 5.84 1.30
C LEU A 18 -27.51 5.61 0.17
N GLN A 19 -27.99 5.44 -1.07
CA GLN A 19 -27.11 5.42 -2.25
C GLN A 19 -26.32 6.71 -2.36
N ARG A 20 -26.99 7.85 -2.21
CA ARG A 20 -26.36 9.16 -2.28
C ARG A 20 -25.35 9.36 -1.14
N GLU A 21 -25.74 9.03 0.09
CA GLU A 21 -24.84 9.12 1.25
C GLU A 21 -23.60 8.23 1.10
N ALA A 22 -23.77 7.01 0.58
CA ALA A 22 -22.65 6.10 0.35
C ALA A 22 -21.66 6.64 -0.70
N LEU A 23 -22.17 7.20 -1.80
CA LEU A 23 -21.33 7.82 -2.83
C LEU A 23 -20.63 9.09 -2.33
N ASP A 24 -21.35 9.94 -1.59
CA ASP A 24 -20.77 11.15 -0.98
C ASP A 24 -19.67 10.79 0.04
N PHE A 25 -19.85 9.71 0.79
CA PHE A 25 -18.85 9.22 1.73
C PHE A 25 -17.61 8.66 1.02
N ILE A 26 -17.78 7.95 -0.09
CA ILE A 26 -16.66 7.47 -0.92
C ILE A 26 -15.86 8.66 -1.47
N GLU A 27 -16.53 9.68 -2.02
CA GLU A 27 -15.89 10.91 -2.51
C GLU A 27 -15.16 11.66 -1.39
N PHE A 28 -15.73 11.71 -0.18
CA PHE A 28 -15.06 12.28 0.99
C PHE A 28 -13.77 11.52 1.34
N LEU A 29 -13.79 10.20 1.32
CA LEU A 29 -12.60 9.38 1.61
C LEU A 29 -11.51 9.61 0.57
N GLU A 30 -11.86 9.67 -0.72
CA GLU A 30 -10.91 9.96 -1.80
C GLU A 30 -10.22 11.31 -1.59
N ARG A 31 -11.01 12.36 -1.31
CA ARG A 31 -10.49 13.71 -1.04
C ARG A 31 -9.64 13.77 0.23
N ARG A 32 -10.07 13.09 1.30
CA ARG A 32 -9.40 13.17 2.61
C ARG A 32 -8.06 12.44 2.61
N TYR A 33 -7.98 11.30 1.96
CA TYR A 33 -6.78 10.46 1.98
C TYR A 33 -5.90 10.66 0.75
N GLY A 34 -6.31 11.50 -0.22
CA GLY A 34 -5.54 11.73 -1.44
C GLY A 34 -5.27 10.40 -2.13
N LEU A 35 -6.30 9.55 -2.24
CA LEU A 35 -6.22 8.28 -2.96
C LEU A 35 -6.15 8.62 -4.46
N GLU A 36 -4.99 9.12 -4.89
CA GLU A 36 -4.58 9.04 -6.27
C GLU A 36 -4.69 7.55 -6.66
N PRO A 37 -5.28 7.23 -7.83
CA PRO A 37 -5.29 5.87 -8.30
C PRO A 37 -3.85 5.37 -8.27
N ARG A 38 -3.59 4.37 -7.43
CA ARG A 38 -2.31 3.66 -7.43
C ARG A 38 -2.19 3.06 -8.82
N THR A 39 -1.45 3.72 -9.70
CA THR A 39 -0.94 3.11 -10.91
C THR A 39 -0.18 1.88 -10.44
N ASP A 40 -0.64 0.71 -10.84
CA ASP A 40 -0.09 -0.57 -10.41
C ASP A 40 1.44 -0.51 -10.40
N SER A 41 1.98 -0.69 -9.19
CA SER A 41 3.39 -0.88 -8.84
C SER A 41 4.41 -0.56 -9.93
N ASP A 42 4.73 0.72 -10.11
CA ASP A 42 5.91 1.09 -10.87
C ASP A 42 7.13 0.85 -9.97
N THR A 43 7.51 -0.43 -9.86
CA THR A 43 8.68 -0.87 -9.11
C THR A 43 9.91 -0.12 -9.62
N GLU A 44 9.94 0.17 -10.92
CA GLU A 44 10.93 1.03 -11.56
C GLU A 44 10.96 2.43 -10.93
N ALA A 45 9.81 3.10 -10.82
CA ALA A 45 9.73 4.44 -10.24
C ALA A 45 10.06 4.45 -8.73
N PHE A 46 9.70 3.40 -8.00
CA PHE A 46 10.12 3.24 -6.60
C PHE A 46 11.64 3.05 -6.49
N LEU A 47 12.21 2.18 -7.31
CA LEU A 47 13.66 1.94 -7.33
C LEU A 47 14.42 3.20 -7.74
N GLU A 48 13.92 3.98 -8.70
CA GLU A 48 14.51 5.26 -9.11
C GLU A 48 14.46 6.32 -7.99
N ALA A 49 13.34 6.40 -7.26
CA ALA A 49 13.21 7.33 -6.14
C ALA A 49 14.12 6.96 -4.94
N VAL A 50 14.46 5.69 -4.78
CA VAL A 50 15.31 5.18 -3.69
C VAL A 50 16.79 5.12 -4.11
N ALA A 51 17.09 4.93 -5.41
CA ALA A 51 18.44 4.89 -5.94
C ALA A 51 19.16 6.23 -5.65
N GLY A 52 20.25 6.16 -4.88
CA GLY A 52 21.01 7.34 -4.45
C GLY A 52 20.54 7.98 -3.13
N THR A 53 19.49 7.45 -2.48
CA THR A 53 19.15 7.79 -1.08
C THR A 53 19.89 6.92 -0.08
N LEU A 54 20.44 5.79 -0.54
CA LEU A 54 21.31 4.94 0.23
C LEU A 54 22.65 5.66 0.42
N ALA A 55 23.13 5.73 1.66
CA ALA A 55 24.40 6.36 1.98
C ALA A 55 25.56 5.61 1.33
N ASP A 56 26.71 6.27 1.13
CA ASP A 56 27.93 5.64 0.60
C ASP A 56 28.44 4.45 1.46
N ASP A 57 27.98 4.35 2.70
CA ASP A 57 28.27 3.26 3.64
C ASP A 57 27.21 2.14 3.61
N PHE A 58 26.26 2.21 2.66
CA PHE A 58 25.31 1.12 2.44
C PHE A 58 26.03 -0.02 1.70
N PRO A 59 26.03 -1.24 2.25
CA PRO A 59 26.83 -2.33 1.71
C PRO A 59 26.28 -2.83 0.38
N ASP A 60 27.08 -2.67 -0.68
CA ASP A 60 26.76 -3.15 -2.03
C ASP A 60 27.11 -4.64 -2.24
N ASP A 61 27.74 -5.27 -1.24
CA ASP A 61 28.36 -6.60 -1.32
C ASP A 61 27.81 -7.59 -0.27
N ILE A 62 26.54 -7.43 0.14
CA ILE A 62 25.86 -8.41 1.02
C ILE A 62 25.77 -9.77 0.30
N GLY A 63 26.70 -10.67 0.64
CA GLY A 63 26.65 -12.09 0.29
C GLY A 63 25.87 -12.91 1.30
N ASP A 64 25.74 -14.22 1.05
CA ASP A 64 25.05 -15.17 1.94
C ASP A 64 25.63 -15.16 3.37
N ASP A 65 26.90 -14.81 3.52
CA ASP A 65 27.62 -14.67 4.78
C ASP A 65 27.31 -13.36 5.54
N GLY A 66 26.79 -12.35 4.85
CA GLY A 66 26.33 -11.09 5.43
C GLY A 66 24.87 -11.14 5.91
N LEU A 67 24.12 -12.19 5.58
CA LEU A 67 22.74 -12.35 6.02
C LEU A 67 22.67 -12.75 7.49
N GLY A 68 21.84 -12.04 8.26
CA GLY A 68 21.57 -12.39 9.65
C GLY A 68 21.03 -13.82 9.75
N VAL A 69 21.61 -14.62 10.65
CA VAL A 69 21.14 -15.98 10.91
C VAL A 69 19.89 -15.91 11.78
N ASP A 70 18.86 -16.69 11.45
CA ASP A 70 17.68 -16.86 12.30
C ASP A 70 18.08 -17.47 13.65
N ALA A 71 18.35 -16.61 14.62
CA ALA A 71 18.67 -17.01 15.98
C ALA A 71 17.41 -16.90 16.87
N PRO A 72 17.16 -17.88 17.75
CA PRO A 72 16.12 -17.75 18.76
C PRO A 72 16.39 -16.50 19.60
N ARG A 73 15.32 -15.76 19.93
CA ARG A 73 15.44 -14.58 20.80
C ARG A 73 16.12 -15.01 22.09
N GLN A 74 17.23 -14.37 22.43
CA GLN A 74 17.88 -14.61 23.72
C GLN A 74 16.90 -14.19 24.82
N GLY A 75 16.77 -15.04 25.84
CA GLY A 75 16.02 -14.68 27.04
C GLY A 75 16.65 -13.43 27.63
N LEU A 76 15.82 -12.45 27.97
CA LEU A 76 16.26 -11.32 28.78
C LEU A 76 16.41 -11.86 30.21
N ASP A 77 17.64 -11.96 30.70
CA ASP A 77 17.94 -12.19 32.12
C ASP A 77 17.49 -11.00 33.00
#